data_AF-U6F824-F1
#
_entry.id   AF-U6F824-F1
#
_cell.length_a   1.000
_cell.length_b   1.000
_cell.length_c   1.000
_cell.angle_alpha   90.00
_cell.angle_beta   90.00
_cell.angle_gamma   90.00
#
_symmetry.space_group_name_H-M   'P 1'
#
loop_
_entity.id
_entity.type
_entity.pdbx_description
1 polymer ?
#
loop_
_entity_poly.entity_id
_entity_poly.type
_entity_poly.pdbx_seq_one_letter_code
_entity_poly.pdbx_strand_id
1 'polypeptide(L)'
;MQKDSGIKIPDLRVDGGASNNNYLMQFQADILNITIERTKILETTSLGAAFLAGLAVGYWKNTDELKHIFKIGQAFEPKMSDAERDKLYSGWQRAIKATQVFAHD
;
A
#
# COMPACT_ATOMS: atom_id res chain seq x y z
N MET A 1 -1.03 -11.98 4.78
CA MET A 1 -1.94 -11.59 3.67
C MET A 1 -2.03 -12.68 2.62
N GLN A 2 -1.13 -12.80 1.64
CA GLN A 2 -1.25 -13.84 0.60
C GLN A 2 -1.27 -15.28 1.17
N LYS A 3 -0.41 -15.55 2.17
CA LYS A 3 -0.37 -16.85 2.86
C LYS A 3 -1.70 -17.20 3.54
N ASP A 4 -2.37 -16.21 4.12
CA ASP A 4 -3.58 -16.42 4.90
C ASP A 4 -4.83 -16.43 4.02
N SER A 5 -4.85 -15.63 2.94
CA SER A 5 -5.98 -15.55 2.01
C SER A 5 -5.93 -16.60 0.90
N GLY A 6 -4.76 -17.15 0.59
CA GLY A 6 -4.53 -17.99 -0.59
C GLY A 6 -4.61 -17.22 -1.92
N ILE A 7 -4.72 -15.89 -1.88
CA ILE A 7 -4.88 -15.04 -3.07
C ILE A 7 -3.55 -14.36 -3.39
N LYS A 8 -3.10 -14.48 -4.64
CA LYS A 8 -1.99 -13.68 -5.17
C LYS A 8 -2.47 -12.24 -5.35
N ILE A 9 -1.77 -11.29 -4.73
CA ILE A 9 -2.07 -9.86 -4.88
C ILE A 9 -1.48 -9.42 -6.23
N PRO A 10 -2.29 -8.97 -7.20
CA PRO A 10 -1.79 -8.50 -8.48
C PRO A 10 -1.11 -7.13 -8.34
N ASP A 11 -1.78 -6.20 -7.66
CA ASP A 11 -1.35 -4.82 -7.43
C ASP A 11 -1.71 -4.41 -6.00
N LEU A 12 -0.93 -3.50 -5.42
CA LEU A 12 -1.18 -2.96 -4.09
C LEU A 12 -1.51 -1.47 -4.19
N ARG A 13 -2.74 -1.13 -3.80
CA ARG A 13 -3.19 0.27 -3.69
C ARG A 13 -2.75 0.85 -2.37
N VAL A 14 -2.21 2.07 -2.42
CA VAL A 14 -1.61 2.75 -1.26
C VAL A 14 -2.10 4.18 -1.15
N ASP A 15 -2.14 4.67 0.08
CA ASP A 15 -2.56 6.01 0.47
C ASP A 15 -1.78 6.50 1.71
N GLY A 16 -2.18 7.65 2.26
CA GLY A 16 -1.55 8.25 3.43
C GLY A 16 -0.31 9.11 3.11
N GLY A 17 0.09 9.95 4.06
CA GLY A 17 1.12 10.98 3.83
C GLY A 17 2.48 10.44 3.38
N ALA A 18 2.92 9.29 3.93
CA ALA A 18 4.18 8.66 3.54
C ALA A 18 4.18 8.20 2.08
N SER A 19 3.00 7.86 1.52
CA SER A 19 2.90 7.43 0.13
C SER A 19 3.29 8.54 -0.84
N ASN A 20 3.29 9.81 -0.44
CA ASN A 20 3.72 10.92 -1.31
C ASN A 20 5.21 10.83 -1.71
N ASN A 21 6.01 10.05 -0.97
CA ASN A 21 7.42 9.84 -1.28
C ASN A 21 7.60 8.82 -2.43
N ASN A 22 7.92 9.32 -3.62
CA ASN A 22 8.14 8.47 -4.81
C ASN A 22 9.27 7.45 -4.65
N TYR A 23 10.32 7.77 -3.89
CA TYR A 23 11.39 6.82 -3.61
C TYR A 23 10.87 5.65 -2.78
N LEU A 24 10.10 5.94 -1.73
CA LEU A 24 9.47 4.90 -0.91
C LEU A 24 8.52 4.03 -1.74
N MET A 25 7.72 4.62 -2.63
CA MET A 25 6.79 3.86 -3.48
C MET A 25 7.51 2.98 -4.48
N GLN A 26 8.58 3.48 -5.12
CA GLN A 26 9.39 2.68 -6.04
C GLN A 26 10.08 1.54 -5.29
N PHE A 27 10.72 1.82 -4.15
CA PHE A 27 11.37 0.80 -3.33
C PHE A 27 10.36 -0.24 -2.82
N GLN A 28 9.14 0.18 -2.49
CA GLN A 28 8.06 -0.73 -2.06
C GLN A 28 7.61 -1.66 -3.20
N ALA A 29 7.49 -1.15 -4.43
CA ALA A 29 7.20 -1.95 -5.62
C ALA A 29 8.31 -2.95 -5.90
N ASP A 30 9.56 -2.48 -5.82
CA ASP A 30 10.77 -3.26 -6.03
C ASP A 30 10.88 -4.42 -5.03
N ILE A 31 10.78 -4.14 -3.73
CA ILE A 31 11.00 -5.15 -2.69
C ILE A 31 9.88 -6.18 -2.60
N LEU A 32 8.64 -5.80 -2.97
CA LEU A 32 7.50 -6.73 -3.03
C LEU A 32 7.38 -7.46 -4.36
N ASN A 33 8.03 -6.96 -5.41
CA ASN A 33 7.87 -7.41 -6.79
C ASN A 33 6.40 -7.38 -7.26
N ILE A 34 5.67 -6.33 -6.89
CA ILE A 34 4.29 -6.06 -7.33
C ILE A 34 4.14 -4.58 -7.67
N THR A 35 3.18 -4.24 -8.53
CA THR A 35 2.88 -2.85 -8.84
C THR A 35 2.28 -2.14 -7.62
N ILE A 36 2.74 -0.92 -7.36
CA ILE A 36 2.15 -0.03 -6.37
C ILE A 36 1.31 1.03 -7.07
N GLU A 37 0.02 1.11 -6.73
CA GLU A 37 -0.91 2.13 -7.24
C GLU A 37 -1.18 3.17 -6.15
N ARG A 38 -0.59 4.35 -6.27
CA ARG A 38 -0.90 5.47 -5.38
C ARG A 38 -2.15 6.19 -5.88
N THR A 39 -3.15 6.30 -5.01
CA THR A 39 -4.37 7.09 -5.24
C THR A 39 -4.05 8.56 -5.50
N LYS A 40 -4.89 9.24 -6.29
CA LYS A 40 -4.81 10.70 -6.47
C LYS A 40 -5.19 11.48 -5.20
N ILE A 41 -6.05 10.92 -4.35
CA ILE A 41 -6.49 11.51 -3.07
C ILE A 41 -5.86 10.69 -1.95
N LEU A 42 -4.84 11.23 -1.27
CA LEU A 42 -4.05 10.49 -0.28
C LEU A 42 -4.79 10.28 1.04
N GLU A 43 -5.74 11.15 1.37
CA GLU A 43 -6.51 11.15 2.61
C GLU A 43 -7.75 10.23 2.51
N THR A 44 -7.54 8.98 2.07
CA THR A 44 -8.61 7.99 1.91
C THR A 44 -9.35 7.69 3.21
N THR A 45 -8.67 7.79 4.36
CA THR A 45 -9.29 7.65 5.69
C THR A 45 -10.41 8.67 5.89
N SER A 46 -10.13 9.95 5.66
CA SER A 46 -11.12 11.01 5.78
C SER A 46 -12.21 10.90 4.71
N LEU A 47 -11.82 10.52 3.49
CA LEU A 47 -12.76 10.31 2.39
C LEU A 47 -13.75 9.17 2.71
N GLY A 48 -13.30 8.09 3.34
CA GLY A 48 -14.15 6.97 3.76
C GLY A 48 -15.19 7.41 4.78
N ALA A 49 -14.80 8.19 5.79
CA ALA A 49 -15.76 8.76 6.76
C ALA A 49 -16.79 9.67 6.09
N ALA A 50 -16.35 10.51 5.13
CA ALA A 50 -17.25 11.35 4.35
C ALA A 50 -18.24 10.52 3.53
N PHE A 51 -17.78 9.45 2.86
CA PHE A 51 -18.66 8.54 2.10
C PHE A 51 -19.71 7.89 2.98
N LEU A 52 -19.34 7.38 4.15
CA LEU A 52 -20.29 6.74 5.07
C LEU A 52 -21.37 7.74 5.53
N ALA A 53 -20.97 8.93 5.97
CA ALA A 53 -21.92 9.96 6.40
C ALA A 53 -22.79 10.45 5.23
N GLY A 54 -22.17 10.69 4.07
CA GLY A 54 -22.86 11.19 2.88
C GLY A 54 -23.88 10.20 2.31
N LEU A 55 -23.59 8.90 2.32
CA LEU A 55 -24.56 7.87 1.96
C LEU A 55 -25.75 7.84 2.94
N ALA A 56 -25.48 7.95 4.25
CA ALA A 56 -26.51 7.90 5.27
C ALA A 56 -27.52 9.07 5.19
N VAL A 57 -27.06 10.25 4.77
CA VAL A 57 -27.91 11.45 4.63
C VAL A 57 -28.40 11.69 3.19
N GLY A 58 -28.10 10.78 2.26
CA GLY A 58 -28.52 10.88 0.85
C GLY A 58 -27.77 11.93 0.03
N TYR A 59 -26.58 12.36 0.47
CA TYR A 59 -25.70 13.21 -0.34
C TYR A 59 -25.22 12.46 -1.60
N TRP A 60 -24.85 11.19 -1.44
CA TRP A 60 -24.67 10.25 -2.55
C TRP A 60 -25.80 9.22 -2.54
N LYS A 61 -26.24 8.79 -3.73
CA LYS A 61 -27.38 7.89 -3.89
C LYS A 61 -27.07 6.46 -3.50
N ASN A 62 -25.88 5.98 -3.85
CA ASN A 62 -25.43 4.61 -3.64
C ASN A 62 -23.91 4.47 -3.83
N THR A 63 -23.38 3.27 -3.59
CA THR A 63 -21.96 2.97 -3.76
C THR A 63 -21.48 3.02 -5.21
N ASP A 64 -22.37 2.90 -6.20
CA ASP A 64 -21.97 2.98 -7.62
C ASP A 64 -21.52 4.40 -7.98
N GLU A 65 -22.19 5.43 -7.42
CA GLU A 65 -21.77 6.82 -7.57
C GLU A 65 -20.35 7.05 -7.03
N LEU A 66 -20.01 6.39 -5.92
CA LEU A 66 -18.68 6.50 -5.30
C LEU A 66 -17.55 5.87 -6.14
N LYS A 67 -17.85 4.86 -6.96
CA LYS A 67 -16.84 4.18 -7.80
C LYS A 67 -16.17 5.14 -8.78
N HIS A 68 -16.84 6.21 -9.18
CA HIS A 68 -16.30 7.23 -10.09
C HIS A 68 -15.38 8.24 -9.41
N ILE A 69 -15.33 8.25 -8.08
CA ILE A 69 -14.51 9.18 -7.29
C ILE A 69 -13.07 8.67 -7.19
N PHE A 70 -12.88 7.36 -7.04
CA PHE A 70 -11.55 6.76 -7.01
C PHE A 70 -10.85 6.94 -8.35
N LYS A 71 -9.63 7.50 -8.31
CA LYS A 71 -8.76 7.63 -9.47
C LYS A 71 -7.34 7.29 -9.06
N ILE A 72 -6.71 6.42 -9.85
CA ILE A 72 -5.27 6.16 -9.73
C ILE A 72 -4.55 7.47 -10.05
N GLY A 73 -3.63 7.87 -9.17
CA GLY A 73 -2.78 9.04 -9.37
C GLY A 73 -1.51 8.66 -10.11
N GLN A 74 -0.78 7.67 -9.60
CA GLN A 74 0.48 7.19 -10.17
C GLN A 74 0.68 5.71 -9.87
N ALA A 75 1.22 4.96 -10.82
CA ALA A 75 1.67 3.58 -10.65
C ALA A 75 3.20 3.48 -10.62
N PHE A 76 3.72 2.54 -9.85
CA PHE A 76 5.14 2.23 -9.74
C PHE A 76 5.34 0.74 -10.02
N GLU A 77 6.01 0.43 -11.13
CA GLU A 77 6.33 -0.94 -11.52
C GLU A 77 7.68 -1.37 -10.92
N PRO A 78 7.86 -2.66 -10.56
CA PRO A 78 9.13 -3.18 -10.07
C PRO A 78 10.25 -3.05 -11.10
N LYS A 79 11.42 -2.59 -10.66
CA LYS A 79 12.63 -2.41 -11.48
C LYS A 79 13.87 -3.11 -10.90
N MET A 80 13.78 -3.58 -9.65
CA MET A 80 14.85 -4.28 -8.96
C MET A 80 14.98 -5.73 -9.40
N SER A 81 16.22 -6.20 -9.57
CA SER A 81 16.48 -7.62 -9.88
C SER A 81 16.14 -8.53 -8.71
N ASP A 82 15.76 -9.77 -9.02
CA ASP A 82 15.46 -10.79 -8.00
C ASP A 82 16.64 -11.01 -7.03
N ALA A 83 17.87 -11.05 -7.56
CA ALA A 83 19.07 -11.26 -6.76
C ALA A 83 19.32 -10.11 -5.75
N GLU A 84 19.09 -8.87 -6.16
CA GLU A 84 19.21 -7.72 -5.27
C GLU A 84 18.11 -7.70 -4.21
N ARG A 85 16.86 -7.95 -4.62
CA ARG A 85 15.70 -8.03 -3.74
C ARG A 85 15.89 -9.07 -2.64
N ASP A 86 16.30 -10.28 -3.02
CA ASP A 86 16.52 -11.39 -2.09
C ASP A 86 17.66 -11.09 -1.11
N LYS A 87 18.74 -10.45 -1.59
CA LYS A 87 19.85 -10.00 -0.73
C LYS A 87 19.39 -8.97 0.30
N LEU A 88 18.64 -7.95 -0.13
CA LEU A 88 18.14 -6.89 0.75
C LEU A 88 17.16 -7.45 1.79
N TYR A 89 16.22 -8.29 1.36
CA TYR A 89 15.22 -8.88 2.24
C TYR A 89 15.85 -9.84 3.26
N SER A 90 16.83 -10.65 2.84
CA SER A 90 17.61 -11.50 3.75
C SER A 90 18.38 -10.66 4.79
N GLY A 91 18.94 -9.52 4.37
CA GLY A 91 19.56 -8.55 5.27
C GLY A 91 18.60 -8.00 6.32
N TRP A 92 17.42 -7.57 5.88
CA TRP A 92 16.34 -7.09 6.75
C TRP A 92 15.90 -8.13 7.77
N GLN A 93 15.69 -9.39 7.36
CA GLN A 93 15.33 -10.48 8.26
C GLN A 93 16.39 -10.74 9.35
N ARG A 94 17.68 -10.63 9.00
CA ARG A 94 18.77 -10.71 9.99
C ARG A 94 18.72 -9.54 10.97
N ALA A 95 18.48 -8.32 10.48
CA ALA A 95 18.39 -7.12 11.31
C ALA A 95 17.23 -7.22 12.31
N ILE A 96 16.04 -7.68 11.89
CA ILE A 96 14.90 -7.93 12.79
C ILE A 96 15.31 -8.87 13.93
N LYS A 97 15.93 -10.01 13.60
CA LYS A 97 16.34 -11.00 14.60
C LYS A 97 17.29 -10.41 15.63
N ALA A 98 18.23 -9.55 15.20
CA ALA A 98 19.14 -8.87 16.10
C ALA A 98 18.39 -7.87 17.01
N THR A 99 17.50 -7.04 16.44
CA THR A 99 16.71 -6.05 17.19
C THR A 99 15.83 -6.69 18.27
N GLN A 100 15.27 -7.87 18.01
CA GLN A 100 14.42 -8.60 18.97
C GLN A 100 15.15 -9.03 20.24
N VAL A 101 16.48 -9.13 20.21
CA VAL A 101 17.29 -9.59 21.35
C VAL A 101 17.70 -8.45 22.28
N PHE A 102 17.64 -7.20 21.83
CA PHE A 102 18.14 -6.05 22.58
C PHE A 102 17.29 -5.69 23.81
N ALA A 103 16.01 -6.05 23.81
CA ALA A 103 15.16 -5.84 24.97
C ALA A 103 15.56 -6.82 26.08
N HIS A 104 16.17 -6.29 27.13
CA HIS A 104 16.31 -6.96 28.41
C HIS A 104 15.14 -6.54 29.31
N ASP A 105 14.53 -7.51 30.00
CA ASP A 105 13.72 -7.21 31.17
C ASP A 105 14.57 -6.52 32.25
#